data_AF-A0A072PUV6-F1
#
_entry.id   AF-A0A072PUV6-F1
#
_cell.length_a   1.000
_cell.length_b   1.000
_cell.length_c   1.000
_cell.angle_alpha   90.00
_cell.angle_beta   90.00
_cell.angle_gamma   90.00
#
_symmetry.space_group_name_H-M   'P 1'
#
loop_
_entity.id
_entity.type
_entity.pdbx_description
1 polymer ?
#
loop_
_entity_poly.entity_id
_entity_poly.type
_entity_poly.pdbx_seq_one_letter_code
_entity_poly.pdbx_strand_id
1 'polypeptide(L)'
;TMLTKTLILSSTYPTELTPPGSLNSHHRYRRQITISLHVASLLTSLVAISLFAAAIPRWNANFFHNSGPNQGDWTDGFSLGPLSFAFLYHASVLIYDQVQQRRRQTPALPSLSRRSLIVHTAVTVLILTIMVPALFIAGYGSLFRFWRPAVRTQSGILVCNMLNVFARECEPVLYAVGSLQIGAIVCGTFLWVLHFMLLLLSLRDMRRQRLVKQLQKEKLAQYDSASERSVRVSSSRGQRSS
;
A
#
# COMPACT_ATOMS: atom_id res chain seq x y z
N THR A 1 -36.45 5.89 -47.12
CA THR A 1 -35.01 5.59 -47.01
C THR A 1 -34.38 6.49 -45.96
N MET A 2 -34.29 6.02 -44.72
CA MET A 2 -33.46 6.64 -43.68
C MET A 2 -32.57 5.54 -43.13
N LEU A 3 -31.29 5.62 -43.49
CA LEU A 3 -30.26 4.65 -43.17
C LEU A 3 -29.75 5.01 -41.76
N THR A 4 -30.26 4.32 -40.74
CA THR A 4 -29.75 4.44 -39.38
C THR A 4 -28.35 3.84 -39.35
N LYS A 5 -27.35 4.70 -39.49
CA LYS A 5 -25.93 4.37 -39.33
C LYS A 5 -25.72 4.01 -37.86
N THR A 6 -25.87 2.73 -37.54
CA THR A 6 -25.41 2.16 -36.27
C THR A 6 -23.90 2.30 -36.25
N LEU A 7 -23.42 3.30 -35.51
CA LEU A 7 -22.05 3.39 -35.05
C LEU A 7 -21.80 2.16 -34.17
N ILE A 8 -21.39 1.07 -34.79
CA ILE A 8 -20.71 -0.04 -34.13
C ILE A 8 -19.44 0.61 -33.61
N LEU A 9 -19.44 1.01 -32.33
CA LEU A 9 -18.22 1.24 -31.59
C LEU A 9 -17.37 0.01 -31.86
N SER A 10 -16.23 0.21 -32.54
CA SER A 10 -15.18 -0.81 -32.63
C SER A 10 -14.86 -1.22 -31.22
N SER A 11 -15.51 -2.31 -30.80
CA SER A 11 -15.16 -3.14 -29.68
C SER A 11 -13.64 -3.19 -29.70
N THR A 12 -13.03 -2.54 -28.71
CA THR A 12 -11.65 -2.77 -28.35
C THR A 12 -11.61 -4.20 -27.84
N TYR A 13 -11.66 -5.15 -28.79
CA TYR A 13 -11.26 -6.52 -28.57
C TYR A 13 -9.89 -6.42 -27.91
N PRO A 14 -9.68 -7.02 -26.71
CA PRO A 14 -8.33 -7.37 -26.35
C PRO A 14 -7.89 -8.33 -27.44
N THR A 15 -6.98 -7.88 -28.29
CA THR A 15 -6.31 -8.67 -29.31
C THR A 15 -6.05 -10.06 -28.78
N GLU A 16 -6.53 -10.99 -29.56
CA GLU A 16 -6.46 -12.42 -29.40
C GLU A 16 -5.16 -12.94 -28.76
N LEU A 17 -5.33 -13.99 -27.96
CA LEU A 17 -4.42 -15.14 -27.94
C LEU A 17 -2.94 -14.83 -27.70
N THR A 18 -2.62 -14.23 -26.55
CA THR A 18 -1.30 -14.48 -25.95
C THR A 18 -1.11 -16.00 -25.79
N PRO A 19 0.00 -16.59 -26.30
CA PRO A 19 0.24 -18.03 -26.23
C PRO A 19 0.19 -18.52 -24.77
N PRO A 20 -0.25 -19.76 -24.50
CA PRO A 20 -0.47 -20.27 -23.13
C PRO A 20 0.77 -20.16 -22.22
N GLY A 21 1.97 -20.05 -22.79
CA GLY A 21 3.22 -19.79 -22.06
C GLY A 21 3.37 -18.37 -21.49
N SER A 22 2.90 -17.32 -22.17
CA SER A 22 3.16 -15.93 -21.74
C SER A 22 2.21 -15.45 -20.63
N LEU A 23 0.97 -15.94 -20.61
CA LEU A 23 -0.03 -15.64 -19.57
C LEU A 23 0.41 -16.13 -18.18
N ASN A 24 1.06 -17.30 -18.14
CA ASN A 24 1.65 -17.86 -16.92
C ASN A 24 2.87 -17.05 -16.45
N SER A 25 3.71 -16.57 -17.37
CA SER A 25 4.87 -15.74 -17.03
C SER A 25 4.46 -14.40 -16.41
N HIS A 26 3.52 -13.68 -17.03
CA HIS A 26 3.02 -12.40 -16.49
C HIS A 26 2.34 -12.56 -15.12
N HIS A 27 1.60 -13.65 -14.91
CA HIS A 27 0.98 -13.91 -13.61
C HIS A 27 2.02 -14.22 -12.53
N ARG A 28 3.05 -15.00 -12.86
CA ARG A 28 4.16 -15.31 -11.93
C ARG A 28 4.95 -14.05 -11.57
N TYR A 29 5.34 -13.26 -12.56
CA TYR A 29 6.08 -12.01 -12.34
C TYR A 29 5.29 -11.03 -11.47
N ARG A 30 3.99 -10.86 -11.74
CA ARG A 30 3.14 -10.01 -10.93
C ARG A 30 3.02 -10.50 -9.49
N ARG A 31 2.84 -11.81 -9.30
CA ARG A 31 2.81 -12.41 -7.97
C ARG A 31 4.12 -12.15 -7.22
N GLN A 32 5.26 -12.30 -7.89
CA GLN A 32 6.57 -11.99 -7.33
C GLN A 32 6.65 -10.51 -6.90
N ILE A 33 6.26 -9.56 -7.76
CA ILE A 33 6.22 -8.14 -7.40
C ILE A 33 5.36 -7.91 -6.16
N THR A 34 4.14 -8.44 -6.12
CA THR A 34 3.25 -8.25 -4.97
C THR A 34 3.87 -8.80 -3.69
N ILE A 35 4.47 -9.99 -3.73
CA ILE A 35 5.16 -10.58 -2.58
C ILE A 35 6.35 -9.71 -2.16
N SER A 36 7.20 -9.29 -3.12
CA SER A 36 8.34 -8.41 -2.85
C SER A 36 7.92 -7.09 -2.22
N LEU A 37 6.82 -6.49 -2.66
CA LEU A 37 6.26 -5.29 -2.04
C LEU A 37 5.81 -5.55 -0.60
N HIS A 38 5.13 -6.67 -0.33
CA HIS A 38 4.74 -7.00 1.05
C HIS A 38 5.94 -7.26 1.96
N VAL A 39 7.00 -7.91 1.46
CA VAL A 39 8.24 -8.15 2.21
C VAL A 39 8.98 -6.83 2.46
N ALA A 40 9.11 -5.98 1.44
CA ALA A 40 9.72 -4.66 1.58
C ALA A 40 8.96 -3.81 2.59
N SER A 41 7.62 -3.80 2.55
CA SER A 41 6.80 -3.09 3.53
C SER A 41 6.95 -3.66 4.94
N LEU A 42 7.04 -4.98 5.10
CA LEU A 42 7.28 -5.61 6.40
C LEU A 42 8.61 -5.16 7.01
N LEU A 43 9.69 -5.23 6.25
CA LEU A 43 11.03 -4.83 6.70
C LEU A 43 11.08 -3.33 7.00
N THR A 44 10.53 -2.52 6.09
CA THR A 44 10.52 -1.06 6.27
C THR A 44 9.72 -0.64 7.50
N SER A 45 8.55 -1.25 7.73
CA SER A 45 7.73 -0.98 8.92
C SER A 45 8.45 -1.40 10.20
N LEU A 46 9.10 -2.57 10.21
CA LEU A 46 9.90 -3.01 11.35
C LEU A 46 11.03 -2.03 11.68
N VAL A 47 11.80 -1.59 10.66
CA VAL A 47 12.88 -0.61 10.84
C VAL A 47 12.34 0.72 11.37
N ALA A 48 11.25 1.24 10.80
CA ALA A 48 10.63 2.48 11.26
C ALA A 48 10.16 2.38 12.72
N ILE A 49 9.51 1.28 13.10
CA ILE A 49 9.08 0.99 14.47
C ILE A 49 10.30 0.96 15.40
N SER A 50 11.36 0.24 15.04
CA SER A 50 12.57 0.15 15.85
C SER A 50 13.23 1.50 16.06
N LEU A 51 13.26 2.36 15.04
CA LEU A 51 13.86 3.70 15.14
C LEU A 51 13.03 4.63 16.05
N PHE A 52 11.71 4.67 15.89
CA PHE A 52 10.83 5.43 16.79
C PHE A 52 10.89 4.89 18.22
N ALA A 53 10.82 3.56 18.38
CA ALA A 53 10.90 2.93 19.70
C ALA A 53 12.26 3.16 20.38
N ALA A 54 13.35 3.26 19.63
CA ALA A 54 14.68 3.59 20.16
C ALA A 54 14.85 5.07 20.52
N ALA A 55 14.10 5.97 19.86
CA ALA A 55 14.11 7.39 20.17
C ALA A 55 13.45 7.70 21.52
N ILE A 56 12.32 7.05 21.83
CA ILE A 56 11.52 7.27 23.06
C ILE A 56 12.34 7.17 24.36
N PRO A 57 13.08 6.08 24.67
CA PRO A 57 13.81 5.99 25.93
C PRO A 57 14.94 7.02 26.02
N ARG A 58 15.59 7.34 24.88
CA ARG A 58 16.61 8.38 24.83
C ARG A 58 16.02 9.77 25.04
N TRP A 59 14.83 10.00 24.50
CA TRP A 59 14.09 11.23 24.77
C TRP A 59 13.78 11.35 26.26
N ASN A 60 13.14 10.32 26.83
CA ASN A 60 12.67 10.34 28.21
C ASN A 60 13.80 10.46 29.24
N ALA A 61 14.99 9.95 28.94
CA ALA A 61 16.15 10.04 29.82
C ALA A 61 16.83 11.42 29.81
N ASN A 62 16.64 12.24 28.78
CA ASN A 62 17.44 13.45 28.56
C ASN A 62 16.61 14.75 28.48
N PHE A 63 15.29 14.67 28.29
CA PHE A 63 14.43 15.84 28.17
C PHE A 63 13.32 15.86 29.23
N PHE A 64 13.11 17.03 29.83
CA PHE A 64 12.06 17.25 30.83
C PHE A 64 10.69 17.43 30.19
N HIS A 65 9.68 16.78 30.77
CA HIS A 65 8.29 16.84 30.34
C HIS A 65 7.61 18.04 31.00
N ASN A 66 7.78 19.24 30.45
CA ASN A 66 7.36 20.46 31.16
C ASN A 66 5.84 20.73 31.20
N SER A 67 4.96 19.97 30.52
CA SER A 67 3.50 20.07 30.70
C SER A 67 2.71 19.05 29.86
N GLY A 68 1.78 18.32 30.50
CA GLY A 68 0.79 17.47 29.83
C GLY A 68 0.42 16.22 30.64
N PRO A 69 -0.81 15.67 30.51
CA PRO A 69 -1.25 14.50 31.26
C PRO A 69 -0.50 13.21 30.88
N ASN A 70 0.18 13.18 29.73
CA ASN A 70 0.99 12.05 29.27
C ASN A 70 2.48 12.43 29.31
N GLN A 71 3.22 11.83 30.25
CA GLN A 71 4.69 11.89 30.28
C GLN A 71 5.24 10.96 29.18
N GLY A 72 5.61 11.53 28.03
CA GLY A 72 6.37 10.85 26.96
C GLY A 72 6.43 11.71 25.69
N ASP A 73 7.36 11.38 24.77
CA ASP A 73 7.27 11.87 23.38
C ASP A 73 6.09 11.20 22.66
N TRP A 74 4.91 11.76 22.88
CA TRP A 74 3.67 11.27 22.28
C TRP A 74 3.67 11.44 20.75
N THR A 75 4.52 12.30 20.19
CA THR A 75 4.57 12.51 18.73
C THR A 75 5.22 11.32 18.03
N ASP A 76 6.30 10.80 18.61
CA ASP A 76 6.91 9.53 18.19
C ASP A 76 5.96 8.36 18.48
N GLY A 77 5.32 8.34 19.65
CA GLY A 77 4.37 7.30 20.06
C GLY A 77 3.12 7.20 19.15
N PHE A 78 2.60 8.32 18.67
CA PHE A 78 1.44 8.35 17.78
C PHE A 78 1.73 7.64 16.45
N SER A 79 2.94 7.81 15.92
CA SER A 79 3.36 7.19 14.66
C SER A 79 3.54 5.67 14.76
N LEU A 80 3.83 5.14 15.95
CA LEU A 80 3.97 3.70 16.18
C LEU A 80 2.70 2.92 15.94
N GLY A 81 1.51 3.50 16.19
CA GLY A 81 0.24 2.80 16.01
C GLY A 81 0.00 2.36 14.56
N PRO A 82 -0.06 3.31 13.61
CA PRO A 82 -0.23 3.01 12.18
C PRO A 82 0.89 2.13 11.62
N LEU A 83 2.14 2.34 12.05
CA LEU A 83 3.29 1.51 11.65
C LEU A 83 3.14 0.07 12.13
N SER A 84 2.76 -0.14 13.39
CA SER A 84 2.55 -1.48 13.96
C SER A 84 1.38 -2.19 13.29
N PHE A 85 0.29 -1.47 13.00
CA PHE A 85 -0.83 -2.02 12.25
C PHE A 85 -0.39 -2.46 10.83
N ALA A 86 0.40 -1.64 10.14
CA ALA A 86 0.96 -2.01 8.83
C ALA A 86 1.86 -3.25 8.93
N PHE A 87 2.76 -3.30 9.91
CA PHE A 87 3.62 -4.46 10.15
C PHE A 87 2.80 -5.75 10.33
N LEU A 88 1.81 -5.72 11.23
CA LEU A 88 0.95 -6.88 11.50
C LEU A 88 0.15 -7.30 10.27
N TYR A 89 -0.36 -6.34 9.49
CA TYR A 89 -1.05 -6.62 8.24
C TYR A 89 -0.12 -7.33 7.24
N HIS A 90 1.09 -6.80 7.02
CA HIS A 90 2.06 -7.40 6.10
C HIS A 90 2.51 -8.80 6.54
N ALA A 91 2.73 -9.00 7.85
CA ALA A 91 3.05 -10.30 8.41
C ALA A 91 1.91 -11.29 8.17
N SER A 92 0.67 -10.88 8.46
CA SER A 92 -0.52 -11.70 8.27
C SER A 92 -0.71 -12.13 6.82
N VAL A 93 -0.52 -11.23 5.86
CA VAL A 93 -0.63 -11.53 4.42
C VAL A 93 0.41 -12.54 3.97
N LEU A 94 1.67 -12.37 4.40
CA LEU A 94 2.76 -13.28 4.04
C LEU A 94 2.57 -14.67 4.66
N ILE A 95 2.19 -14.75 5.94
CA ILE A 95 1.87 -16.02 6.61
C ILE A 95 0.71 -16.71 5.91
N TYR A 96 -0.35 -15.97 5.57
CA TYR A 96 -1.49 -16.53 4.86
C TYR A 96 -1.11 -17.09 3.49
N ASP A 97 -0.33 -16.37 2.68
CA ASP A 97 0.14 -16.87 1.39
C ASP A 97 1.02 -18.12 1.56
N GLN A 98 1.92 -18.15 2.55
CA GLN A 98 2.75 -19.33 2.84
C GLN A 98 1.92 -20.55 3.25
N VAL A 99 0.96 -20.40 4.16
CA VAL A 99 0.07 -21.49 4.59
C VAL A 99 -0.76 -21.99 3.41
N GLN A 100 -1.27 -21.08 2.58
CA GLN A 100 -2.08 -21.44 1.42
C GLN A 100 -1.24 -22.14 0.34
N GLN A 101 0.01 -21.74 0.15
CA GLN A 101 0.94 -22.44 -0.75
C GLN A 101 1.19 -23.88 -0.29
N ARG A 102 1.42 -24.10 1.01
CA ARG A 102 1.65 -25.45 1.56
C ARG A 102 0.42 -26.36 1.42
N ARG A 103 -0.80 -25.79 1.50
CA ARG A 103 -2.06 -26.54 1.38
C ARG A 103 -2.44 -26.86 -0.07
N ARG A 104 -1.97 -26.10 -1.06
CA ARG A 104 -2.31 -26.31 -2.47
C ARG A 104 -1.28 -27.21 -3.16
N GLN A 105 -1.54 -28.52 -3.17
CA GLN A 105 -0.81 -29.49 -3.99
C GLN A 105 -1.22 -29.45 -5.48
N THR A 106 -2.28 -28.72 -5.84
CA THR A 106 -2.75 -28.57 -7.24
C THR A 106 -2.77 -27.09 -7.68
N PRO A 107 -2.31 -26.78 -8.91
CA PRO A 107 -2.24 -25.42 -9.44
C PRO A 107 -3.62 -24.95 -9.92
N ALA A 108 -4.59 -24.86 -9.01
CA ALA A 108 -5.82 -24.15 -9.30
C ALA A 108 -5.52 -22.64 -9.34
N LEU A 109 -5.86 -21.97 -10.45
CA LEU A 109 -5.70 -20.53 -10.64
C LEU A 109 -6.15 -19.77 -9.38
N PRO A 110 -5.35 -18.84 -8.84
CA PRO A 110 -5.74 -18.08 -7.67
C PRO A 110 -6.78 -17.05 -8.10
N SER A 111 -8.05 -17.43 -8.17
CA SER A 111 -9.12 -16.43 -8.15
C SER A 111 -9.12 -15.81 -6.75
N LEU A 112 -8.42 -14.67 -6.59
CA LEU A 112 -8.56 -13.86 -5.39
C LEU A 112 -10.06 -13.60 -5.20
N SER A 113 -10.63 -14.14 -4.12
CA SER A 113 -12.02 -13.90 -3.79
C SER A 113 -12.28 -12.40 -3.75
N ARG A 114 -13.36 -11.93 -4.36
CA ARG A 114 -13.74 -10.51 -4.41
C ARG A 114 -13.67 -9.85 -3.03
N ARG A 115 -14.02 -10.61 -1.98
CA ARG A 115 -13.97 -10.15 -0.59
C ARG A 115 -12.53 -9.85 -0.15
N SER A 116 -11.58 -10.75 -0.43
CA SER A 116 -10.16 -10.54 -0.11
C SER A 116 -9.61 -9.30 -0.83
N LEU A 117 -9.91 -9.12 -2.11
CA LEU A 117 -9.48 -7.94 -2.88
C LEU A 117 -10.01 -6.62 -2.28
N ILE A 118 -11.28 -6.59 -1.88
CA ILE A 118 -11.90 -5.42 -1.23
C ILE A 118 -11.22 -5.13 0.10
N VAL A 119 -10.96 -6.17 0.92
CA VAL A 119 -10.29 -6.03 2.21
C VAL A 119 -8.86 -5.49 2.03
N HIS A 120 -8.07 -6.05 1.11
CA HIS A 120 -6.72 -5.55 0.83
C HIS A 120 -6.72 -4.09 0.38
N THR A 121 -7.70 -3.70 -0.45
CA THR A 121 -7.84 -2.32 -0.89
C THR A 121 -8.21 -1.40 0.27
N ALA A 122 -9.22 -1.77 1.06
CA ALA A 122 -9.69 -0.98 2.19
C ALA A 122 -8.60 -0.77 3.24
N VAL A 123 -7.87 -1.83 3.62
CA VAL A 123 -6.77 -1.75 4.57
C VAL A 123 -5.64 -0.87 4.04
N THR A 124 -5.30 -0.98 2.75
CA THR A 124 -4.24 -0.14 2.15
C THR A 124 -4.64 1.33 2.14
N VAL A 125 -5.90 1.66 1.81
CA VAL A 125 -6.42 3.03 1.88
C VAL A 125 -6.37 3.55 3.32
N LEU A 126 -6.83 2.75 4.28
CA LEU A 126 -6.81 3.12 5.70
C LEU A 126 -5.39 3.45 6.20
N ILE A 127 -4.40 2.61 5.85
CA ILE A 127 -3.01 2.84 6.22
C ILE A 127 -2.51 4.13 5.57
N LEU A 128 -2.75 4.35 4.28
CA LEU A 128 -2.33 5.56 3.58
C LEU A 128 -2.92 6.83 4.20
N THR A 129 -4.21 6.81 4.56
CA THR A 129 -4.89 7.99 5.11
C THR A 129 -4.44 8.31 6.53
N ILE A 130 -4.14 7.29 7.34
CA ILE A 130 -3.70 7.50 8.74
C ILE A 130 -2.19 7.79 8.82
N MET A 131 -1.37 7.22 7.93
CA MET A 131 0.08 7.42 7.94
C MET A 131 0.49 8.86 7.64
N VAL A 132 -0.21 9.57 6.75
CA VAL A 132 0.14 10.95 6.40
C VAL A 132 0.10 11.89 7.62
N PRO A 133 -1.02 12.02 8.36
CA PRO A 133 -1.05 12.87 9.54
C PRO A 133 -0.10 12.37 10.63
N ALA A 134 0.09 11.05 10.77
CA ALA A 134 1.02 10.50 11.75
C ALA A 134 2.48 10.91 11.49
N LEU A 135 2.94 10.81 10.24
CA LEU A 135 4.29 11.25 9.86
C LEU A 135 4.43 12.76 9.93
N PHE A 136 3.38 13.52 9.61
CA PHE A 136 3.40 14.97 9.73
C PHE A 136 3.55 15.40 11.20
N ILE A 137 2.79 14.80 12.11
CA ILE A 137 2.88 15.07 13.55
C ILE A 137 4.27 14.68 14.08
N ALA A 138 4.80 13.52 13.69
CA ALA A 138 6.16 13.10 14.07
C ALA A 138 7.22 14.09 13.57
N GLY A 139 7.13 14.55 12.32
CA GLY A 139 8.02 15.57 11.77
C GLY A 139 7.90 16.90 12.50
N TYR A 140 6.68 17.33 12.83
CA TYR A 140 6.44 18.58 13.54
C TYR A 140 6.93 18.55 15.00
N GLY A 141 6.83 17.41 15.67
CA GLY A 141 7.26 17.20 17.06
C GLY A 141 8.75 16.92 17.24
N SER A 142 9.45 16.59 16.15
CA SER A 142 10.84 16.14 16.18
C SER A 142 11.88 17.17 16.68
N LEU A 143 12.99 16.65 17.22
CA LEU A 143 14.11 17.45 17.71
C LEU A 143 14.95 18.07 16.62
N PHE A 144 14.96 17.48 15.41
CA PHE A 144 15.83 17.96 14.34
C PHE A 144 15.48 19.37 13.87
N ARG A 145 14.27 19.85 14.16
CA ARG A 145 13.87 21.23 13.90
C ARG A 145 14.67 22.25 14.73
N PHE A 146 15.22 21.82 15.87
CA PHE A 146 16.03 22.68 16.74
C PHE A 146 17.52 22.63 16.40
N TRP A 147 17.95 21.81 15.45
CA TRP A 147 19.36 21.73 15.07
C TRP A 147 19.87 23.07 14.56
N ARG A 148 21.01 23.49 15.09
CA ARG A 148 21.70 24.73 14.72
C ARG A 148 23.18 24.49 14.51
N PRO A 149 23.80 25.12 13.50
CA PRO A 149 25.24 25.09 13.35
C PRO A 149 25.92 25.78 14.53
N ALA A 150 27.10 25.32 14.90
CA ALA A 150 27.89 25.91 15.97
C ALA A 150 28.44 27.29 15.52
N VAL A 151 28.23 28.31 16.34
CA VAL A 151 28.79 29.66 16.13
C VAL A 151 30.06 29.78 16.97
N ARG A 152 31.20 29.90 16.31
CA ARG A 152 32.50 30.07 16.96
C ARG A 152 32.80 31.55 17.19
N THR A 153 33.53 31.85 18.25
CA THR A 153 34.05 33.19 18.51
C THR A 153 35.10 33.56 17.47
N GLN A 154 35.51 34.84 17.42
CA GLN A 154 36.61 35.31 16.57
C GLN A 154 37.94 34.57 16.84
N SER A 155 38.11 34.05 18.06
CA SER A 155 39.25 33.20 18.45
C SER A 155 39.13 31.73 18.00
N GLY A 156 38.04 31.35 17.31
CA GLY A 156 37.78 29.97 16.89
C GLY A 156 37.30 29.03 17.99
N ILE A 157 37.12 29.53 19.22
CA ILE A 157 36.66 28.74 20.36
C ILE A 157 35.14 28.57 20.29
N LEU A 158 34.66 27.36 20.55
CA LEU A 158 33.25 27.09 20.74
C LEU A 158 32.91 27.24 22.23
N VAL A 159 31.96 28.12 22.53
CA VAL A 159 31.44 28.31 23.89
C VAL A 159 29.98 27.87 23.92
N CYS A 160 29.64 26.95 24.83
CA CYS A 160 28.28 26.48 25.03
C CYS A 160 27.47 27.47 25.87
N ASN A 161 27.03 28.54 25.21
CA ASN A 161 26.14 29.58 25.74
C ASN A 161 24.76 29.50 25.08
N MET A 162 23.84 30.41 25.42
CA MET A 162 22.48 30.45 24.86
C MET A 162 22.44 30.54 23.31
N LEU A 163 23.50 31.03 22.67
CA LEU A 163 23.59 31.06 21.20
C LEU A 163 23.91 29.68 20.60
N ASN A 164 24.65 28.84 21.32
CA ASN A 164 25.12 27.52 20.89
C ASN A 164 24.45 26.35 21.63
N VAL A 165 23.43 26.59 22.45
CA VAL A 165 22.79 25.56 23.29
C VAL A 165 22.20 24.40 22.46
N PHE A 166 21.83 24.63 21.19
CA PHE A 166 21.35 23.60 20.26
C PHE A 166 22.40 23.17 19.22
N ALA A 167 23.67 23.53 19.40
CA ALA A 167 24.76 23.06 18.57
C ALA A 167 25.12 21.61 18.93
N ARG A 168 25.57 20.83 17.95
CA ARG A 168 25.85 19.40 18.10
C ARG A 168 26.91 19.10 19.14
N GLU A 169 27.89 19.98 19.25
CA GLU A 169 29.02 19.85 20.17
C GLU A 169 28.63 20.17 21.62
N CYS A 170 27.61 21.00 21.83
CA CYS A 170 27.12 21.38 23.16
C CYS A 170 26.00 20.44 23.64
N GLU A 171 25.15 19.96 22.74
CA GLU A 171 24.04 19.06 23.06
C GLU A 171 23.99 17.87 22.07
N PRO A 172 24.91 16.90 22.18
CA PRO A 172 25.03 15.81 21.22
C PRO A 172 23.83 14.86 21.22
N VAL A 173 23.12 14.75 22.36
CA VAL A 173 21.96 13.86 22.51
C VAL A 173 20.79 14.33 21.63
N LEU A 174 20.56 15.63 21.52
CA LEU A 174 19.55 16.24 20.63
C LEU A 174 19.72 15.77 19.18
N TYR A 175 20.97 15.64 18.72
CA TYR A 175 21.28 15.18 17.36
C TYR A 175 21.16 13.66 17.23
N ALA A 176 21.55 12.91 18.25
CA ALA A 176 21.41 11.45 18.25
C ALA A 176 19.92 11.04 18.19
N VAL A 177 19.06 11.66 19.00
CA VAL A 177 17.62 11.40 18.99
C VAL A 177 16.97 11.91 17.71
N GLY A 178 17.29 13.15 17.29
CA GLY A 178 16.78 13.70 16.03
C GLY A 178 17.16 12.85 14.81
N SER A 179 18.35 12.23 14.80
CA SER A 179 18.77 11.34 13.71
C SER A 179 17.94 10.05 13.65
N LEU A 180 17.58 9.49 14.82
CA LEU A 180 16.67 8.34 14.89
C LEU A 180 15.28 8.72 14.36
N GLN A 181 14.75 9.88 14.76
CA GLN A 181 13.47 10.40 14.29
C GLN A 181 13.45 10.63 12.77
N ILE A 182 14.48 11.26 12.21
CA ILE A 182 14.62 11.43 10.75
C ILE A 182 14.62 10.07 10.06
N GLY A 183 15.45 9.13 10.53
CA GLY A 183 15.51 7.79 9.95
C GLY A 183 14.15 7.09 9.97
N ALA A 184 13.44 7.20 11.10
CA ALA A 184 12.11 6.62 11.27
C ALA A 184 11.09 7.24 10.30
N ILE A 185 11.09 8.56 10.15
CA ILE A 185 10.23 9.29 9.21
C ILE A 185 10.55 8.88 7.77
N VAL A 186 11.82 8.82 7.38
CA VAL A 186 12.24 8.43 6.02
C VAL A 186 11.76 7.00 5.70
N CYS A 187 11.97 6.06 6.63
CA CYS A 187 11.46 4.70 6.48
C CYS A 187 9.91 4.69 6.43
N GLY A 188 9.24 5.48 7.27
CA GLY A 188 7.78 5.63 7.26
C GLY A 188 7.24 6.18 5.94
N THR A 189 7.91 7.18 5.35
CA THR A 189 7.58 7.72 4.02
C THR A 189 7.81 6.67 2.93
N PHE A 190 8.90 5.90 3.01
CA PHE A 190 9.13 4.80 2.07
C PHE A 190 8.03 3.74 2.16
N LEU A 191 7.62 3.36 3.38
CA LEU A 191 6.49 2.46 3.60
C LEU A 191 5.19 3.01 2.99
N TRP A 192 4.93 4.31 3.14
CA TRP A 192 3.78 4.97 2.52
C TRP A 192 3.80 4.82 0.99
N VAL A 193 4.94 5.02 0.34
CA VAL A 193 5.10 4.80 -1.12
C VAL A 193 4.84 3.34 -1.50
N LEU A 194 5.32 2.38 -0.71
CA LEU A 194 5.07 0.95 -0.95
C LEU A 194 3.57 0.61 -0.86
N HIS A 195 2.85 1.17 0.13
CA HIS A 195 1.40 1.04 0.21
C HIS A 195 0.69 1.68 -0.98
N PHE A 196 1.16 2.84 -1.45
CA PHE A 196 0.59 3.47 -2.64
C PHE A 196 0.74 2.58 -3.88
N MET A 197 1.92 1.96 -4.07
CA MET A 197 2.13 0.99 -5.14
C MET A 197 1.21 -0.23 -5.02
N LEU A 198 1.03 -0.78 -3.82
CA LEU A 198 0.09 -1.88 -3.56
C LEU A 198 -1.36 -1.47 -3.85
N LEU A 199 -1.75 -0.24 -3.53
CA LEU A 199 -3.07 0.29 -3.86
C LEU A 199 -3.29 0.31 -5.37
N LEU A 200 -2.33 0.82 -6.15
CA LEU A 200 -2.41 0.84 -7.61
C LEU A 200 -2.56 -0.56 -8.19
N LEU A 201 -1.81 -1.54 -7.68
CA LEU A 201 -1.93 -2.95 -8.09
C LEU A 201 -3.31 -3.51 -7.77
N SER A 202 -3.85 -3.22 -6.59
CA SER A 202 -5.17 -3.68 -6.16
C SER A 202 -6.30 -3.05 -6.98
N LEU A 203 -6.22 -1.75 -7.26
CA LEU A 203 -7.18 -1.04 -8.11
C LEU A 203 -7.17 -1.57 -9.55
N ARG A 204 -5.98 -1.89 -10.07
CA ARG A 204 -5.83 -2.54 -11.38
C ARG A 204 -6.50 -3.92 -11.39
N ASP A 205 -6.35 -4.71 -10.33
CA ASP A 205 -7.06 -5.98 -10.18
C ASP A 205 -8.57 -5.84 -10.09
N MET A 206 -9.04 -4.87 -9.31
CA MET A 206 -10.47 -4.55 -9.20
C MET A 206 -11.06 -4.25 -10.58
N ARG A 207 -10.38 -3.39 -11.36
CA ARG A 207 -10.80 -3.03 -12.71
C ARG A 207 -10.85 -4.25 -13.62
N ARG A 208 -9.79 -5.08 -13.62
CA ARG A 208 -9.74 -6.30 -14.43
C ARG A 208 -10.86 -7.27 -14.08
N GLN A 209 -11.14 -7.50 -12.80
CA GLN A 209 -12.24 -8.37 -12.37
C GLN A 209 -13.61 -7.84 -12.79
N ARG A 210 -13.84 -6.52 -12.72
CA ARG A 210 -15.10 -5.91 -13.18
C ARG A 210 -15.29 -6.10 -14.68
N LEU A 211 -14.25 -5.87 -15.47
CA LEU A 211 -14.28 -6.06 -16.93
C LEU A 211 -14.55 -7.52 -17.31
N VAL A 212 -13.86 -8.48 -16.69
CA VAL A 212 -14.11 -9.91 -16.94
C VAL A 212 -15.56 -10.28 -16.64
N LYS A 213 -16.14 -9.76 -15.55
CA LYS A 213 -17.55 -10.01 -15.23
C LYS A 213 -18.52 -9.38 -16.21
N GLN A 214 -18.23 -8.17 -16.72
CA GLN A 214 -19.06 -7.53 -17.74
C GLN A 214 -19.06 -8.37 -19.03
N LEU A 215 -17.88 -8.80 -19.47
CA LEU A 215 -17.73 -9.68 -20.63
C LEU A 215 -18.43 -11.04 -20.45
N GLN A 216 -18.35 -11.63 -19.26
CA GLN A 216 -19.07 -12.87 -18.96
C GLN A 216 -20.59 -12.69 -19.03
N LYS A 217 -21.12 -11.58 -18.53
CA LYS A 217 -22.55 -11.25 -18.63
C LYS A 217 -23.00 -11.03 -20.07
N GLU A 218 -22.21 -10.30 -20.85
CA GLU A 218 -22.49 -10.06 -22.27
C GLU A 218 -22.48 -11.36 -23.09
N LYS A 219 -21.51 -12.24 -22.84
CA LYS A 219 -21.47 -13.56 -23.49
C LYS A 219 -22.69 -14.41 -23.12
N LEU A 220 -23.09 -14.44 -21.86
CA LEU A 220 -24.30 -15.16 -21.43
C LEU A 220 -25.56 -14.62 -22.13
N ALA A 221 -25.72 -13.29 -22.20
CA ALA A 221 -26.84 -12.68 -22.90
C ALA A 221 -26.87 -13.00 -24.41
N GLN A 222 -25.70 -13.14 -25.04
CA GLN A 222 -25.60 -13.60 -26.43
C GLN A 222 -26.02 -15.06 -26.60
N TYR A 223 -25.65 -15.95 -25.68
CA TYR A 223 -26.10 -17.35 -25.71
C TYR A 223 -27.61 -17.48 -25.50
N ASP A 224 -28.17 -16.72 -24.55
CA ASP A 224 -29.62 -16.74 -24.28
C ASP A 224 -30.41 -16.25 -25.50
N SER A 225 -30.01 -15.14 -26.11
CA SER A 225 -30.67 -14.60 -27.31
C SER A 225 -30.51 -15.48 -28.56
N ALA A 226 -29.38 -16.20 -28.70
CA ALA A 226 -29.19 -17.19 -29.75
C ALA A 226 -30.08 -18.43 -29.55
N SER A 227 -30.22 -18.89 -28.30
CA SER A 227 -31.12 -19.98 -27.92
C SER A 227 -32.57 -19.64 -28.25
N GLU A 228 -33.05 -18.46 -27.87
CA GLU A 228 -34.42 -18.00 -28.17
C GLU A 228 -34.71 -17.94 -29.68
N ARG A 229 -33.75 -17.49 -30.50
CA ARG A 229 -33.91 -17.49 -31.96
C ARG A 229 -34.06 -18.90 -32.52
N SER A 230 -33.29 -19.85 -32.02
CA SER A 230 -33.37 -21.24 -32.48
C SER A 230 -34.75 -21.87 -32.19
N VAL A 231 -35.33 -21.58 -31.02
CA VAL A 231 -36.65 -22.06 -30.61
C VAL A 231 -37.77 -21.44 -31.46
N ARG A 232 -37.68 -20.15 -31.79
CA ARG A 232 -38.67 -19.51 -32.67
C ARG A 232 -38.63 -20.08 -34.09
N VAL A 233 -37.44 -20.36 -34.62
CA VAL A 233 -37.29 -20.92 -35.97
C VAL A 233 -37.82 -22.35 -36.03
N SER A 234 -37.57 -23.20 -35.04
CA SER A 234 -38.10 -24.57 -34.99
C SER A 234 -39.63 -24.60 -34.82
N SER A 235 -40.19 -23.74 -33.98
CA SER A 235 -41.64 -23.56 -33.84
C SER A 235 -42.32 -23.14 -35.16
N SER A 236 -41.73 -22.19 -35.89
CA SER A 236 -42.28 -21.72 -37.17
C SER A 236 -42.22 -22.78 -38.30
N ARG A 237 -41.27 -23.73 -38.20
CA ARG A 237 -41.13 -24.82 -39.18
C ARG A 237 -42.12 -25.95 -38.94
N GLY A 238 -42.43 -26.27 -37.67
CA GLY A 238 -43.42 -27.29 -37.31
C GLY A 238 -44.86 -26.91 -37.69
N GLN A 239 -45.18 -25.62 -37.74
CA GLN A 239 -46.50 -25.12 -38.14
C GLN A 239 -46.75 -25.08 -39.66
N ARG A 240 -45.71 -25.25 -40.49
CA ARG A 240 -45.84 -25.29 -41.97
C ARG A 240 -45.95 -26.72 -42.54
N SER A 241 -45.90 -27.73 -41.69
CA SER A 241 -45.91 -29.15 -42.06
C SER A 241 -47.18 -29.89 -41.62
N SER A 242 -48.28 -29.16 -41.38
CA SER A 242 -49.62 -29.70 -41.10
C SER A 242 -50.62 -29.05 -42.04
#